data_AF-A0A0F9CKS5-F1
#
_entry.id   AF-A0A0F9CKS5-F1
#
_cell.length_a   1.000
_cell.length_b   1.000
_cell.length_c   1.000
_cell.angle_alpha   90.00
_cell.angle_beta   90.00
_cell.angle_gamma   90.00
#
_symmetry.space_group_name_H-M   'P 1'
#
loop_
_entity.id
_entity.type
_entity.pdbx_description
1 polymer ?
#
loop_
_entity_poly.entity_id
_entity_poly.type
_entity_poly.pdbx_seq_one_letter_code
_entity_poly.pdbx_strand_id
1 'polypeptide(L)'
;MTDATQAVTEEKTKPEVPSKTDQEAAVGGSDAQDKTLDDLLKEGEETFKETSKPEDEPEKKDDTGLELRIEKLEKSRVKELVNKGISEAVKAIKVSNETLENYPEKLVRGFIFEKAEDPRFLVAFSNREANPAAWNGILKAVGKELSELVAEIPNPELSASRQAAQVASRGVSTEPPPEEEVDVNALSPAKFDAHLKNLDRAKASG
;
A
#
# COMPACT_ATOMS: atom_id res chain seq x y z
N MET A 1 52.15 23.34 -17.02
CA MET A 1 51.61 24.67 -17.33
C MET A 1 50.14 24.50 -17.68
N THR A 2 49.27 25.16 -16.91
CA THR A 2 47.82 25.45 -17.14
C THR A 2 46.90 24.23 -17.32
N ASP A 3 46.19 23.72 -16.32
CA ASP A 3 45.11 24.32 -15.49
C ASP A 3 43.85 24.68 -16.32
N ALA A 4 42.74 23.97 -16.07
CA ALA A 4 41.38 24.37 -16.42
C ALA A 4 40.35 23.49 -15.71
N THR A 5 40.15 23.77 -14.42
CA THR A 5 38.98 23.37 -13.63
C THR A 5 37.76 24.13 -14.15
N GLN A 6 36.68 23.45 -14.56
CA GLN A 6 35.38 24.08 -14.77
C GLN A 6 34.42 23.66 -13.66
N ALA A 7 34.11 24.64 -12.81
CA ALA A 7 33.05 24.62 -11.83
C ALA A 7 31.68 24.72 -12.53
N VAL A 8 30.75 23.83 -12.17
CA VAL A 8 29.34 23.95 -12.53
C VAL A 8 28.63 24.58 -11.34
N THR A 9 28.15 25.80 -11.56
CA THR A 9 27.46 26.67 -10.62
C THR A 9 26.04 26.18 -10.37
N GLU A 10 25.67 26.06 -9.09
CA GLU A 10 24.31 25.82 -8.61
C GLU A 10 23.40 27.03 -8.91
N GLU A 11 22.34 26.85 -9.70
CA GLU A 11 21.27 27.84 -9.88
C GLU A 11 20.15 27.57 -8.86
N LYS A 12 20.20 28.32 -7.76
CA LYS A 12 19.21 28.31 -6.67
C LYS A 12 18.05 29.24 -7.02
N THR A 13 16.98 28.70 -7.60
CA THR A 13 15.76 29.44 -7.88
C THR A 13 14.94 29.64 -6.60
N LYS A 14 14.81 30.90 -6.18
CA LYS A 14 13.97 31.37 -5.05
C LYS A 14 12.55 31.63 -5.58
N PRO A 15 11.47 31.14 -4.94
CA PRO A 15 10.11 31.50 -5.34
C PRO A 15 9.77 32.92 -4.88
N GLU A 16 9.43 33.76 -5.85
CA GLU A 16 8.92 35.11 -5.69
C GLU A 16 7.39 35.06 -5.55
N VAL A 17 6.88 35.62 -4.45
CA VAL A 17 5.45 35.85 -4.22
C VAL A 17 5.17 37.31 -4.54
N PRO A 18 4.24 37.59 -5.46
CA PRO A 18 3.34 38.73 -5.30
C PRO A 18 1.90 38.28 -5.66
N SER A 19 0.80 38.90 -5.27
CA SER A 19 0.54 40.19 -4.65
C SER A 19 -0.87 40.13 -4.07
N LYS A 20 -1.09 40.81 -2.94
CA LYS A 20 -2.42 41.23 -2.51
C LYS A 20 -2.91 42.31 -3.48
N THR A 21 -4.16 42.20 -3.94
CA THR A 21 -4.87 43.34 -4.52
C THR A 21 -6.28 43.33 -3.95
N ASP A 22 -6.52 44.30 -3.09
CA ASP A 22 -7.83 44.77 -2.69
C ASP A 22 -8.57 45.31 -3.93
N GLN A 23 -9.81 44.88 -4.15
CA GLN A 23 -10.80 45.68 -4.85
C GLN A 23 -12.15 45.59 -4.13
N GLU A 24 -12.37 46.68 -3.42
CA GLU A 24 -13.61 47.21 -2.86
C GLU A 24 -14.63 47.45 -3.97
N ALA A 25 -15.84 46.89 -3.82
CA ALA A 25 -17.02 47.29 -4.57
C ALA A 25 -18.16 47.55 -3.58
N ALA A 26 -18.47 48.83 -3.41
CA ALA A 26 -19.67 49.33 -2.78
C ALA A 26 -20.87 49.31 -3.76
N VAL A 27 -22.07 49.53 -3.21
CA VAL A 27 -23.38 49.72 -3.86
C VAL A 27 -24.09 48.39 -4.13
N GLY A 28 -25.31 48.11 -3.66
CA GLY A 28 -26.36 48.89 -3.00
C GLY A 28 -27.67 48.13 -3.21
N GLY A 29 -28.55 48.09 -2.21
CA GLY A 29 -29.83 47.40 -2.31
C GLY A 29 -30.52 47.20 -0.97
N SER A 30 -30.82 48.31 -0.29
CA SER A 30 -31.78 48.33 0.81
C SER A 30 -33.19 48.20 0.23
N ASP A 31 -33.83 47.04 0.43
CA ASP A 31 -35.29 46.91 0.38
C ASP A 31 -35.74 45.66 1.17
N ALA A 32 -35.39 45.64 2.46
CA ALA A 32 -36.04 44.77 3.44
C ALA A 32 -36.85 45.67 4.37
N GLN A 33 -38.03 46.04 3.89
CA GLN A 33 -39.04 46.76 4.65
C GLN A 33 -39.43 45.97 5.90
N ASP A 34 -39.11 46.55 7.05
CA ASP A 34 -39.92 46.66 8.27
C ASP A 34 -41.09 45.66 8.42
N LYS A 35 -40.75 44.41 8.75
CA LYS A 35 -41.61 43.63 9.65
C LYS A 35 -40.92 43.59 10.99
N THR A 36 -41.49 44.33 11.95
CA THR A 36 -40.93 44.41 13.30
C THR A 36 -40.93 43.00 13.92
N LEU A 37 -39.85 42.66 14.62
CA LEU A 37 -39.71 41.39 15.34
C LEU A 37 -40.87 41.14 16.33
N ASP A 38 -41.50 42.22 16.83
CA ASP A 38 -42.67 42.16 17.71
C ASP A 38 -43.94 41.62 17.02
N ASP A 39 -44.11 41.82 15.71
CA ASP A 39 -45.24 41.24 14.96
C ASP A 39 -45.06 39.74 14.74
N LEU A 40 -43.81 39.28 14.55
CA LEU A 40 -43.49 37.84 14.44
C LEU A 40 -43.61 37.10 15.78
N LEU A 41 -43.38 37.78 16.91
CA LEU A 41 -43.54 37.18 18.24
C LEU A 41 -45.01 36.97 18.62
N LYS A 42 -45.90 37.90 18.23
CA LYS A 42 -47.34 37.79 18.53
C LYS A 42 -48.05 36.71 17.70
N GLU A 43 -47.63 36.49 16.46
CA GLU A 43 -48.21 35.45 15.60
C GLU A 43 -47.89 34.02 16.12
N GLY A 44 -46.80 33.86 16.89
CA GLY A 44 -46.45 32.59 17.55
C GLY A 44 -47.19 32.31 18.86
N GLU A 45 -47.72 33.32 19.54
CA GLU A 45 -48.41 33.15 20.83
C GLU A 45 -49.93 32.84 20.68
N GLU A 46 -50.57 33.21 19.57
CA GLU A 46 -52.01 32.99 19.39
C GLU A 46 -52.40 31.58 18.92
N THR A 47 -51.45 30.75 18.48
CA THR A 47 -51.74 29.38 18.00
C THR A 47 -51.59 28.30 19.06
N PHE A 48 -51.22 28.63 20.31
CA PHE A 48 -50.91 27.66 21.36
C PHE A 48 -52.03 27.47 22.41
N LYS A 49 -53.29 27.43 21.98
CA LYS A 49 -54.42 26.98 22.80
C LYS A 49 -55.27 25.97 22.04
N GLU A 50 -54.66 24.88 21.62
CA GLU A 50 -55.40 23.70 21.20
C GLU A 50 -55.23 22.58 22.23
N THR A 51 -56.37 22.23 22.82
CA THR A 51 -56.66 21.22 23.82
C THR A 51 -55.84 19.94 23.70
N SER A 52 -55.03 19.67 24.73
CA SER A 52 -54.38 18.38 24.99
C SER A 52 -55.44 17.29 25.23
N LYS A 53 -55.65 16.45 24.22
CA LYS A 53 -56.17 15.09 24.38
C LYS A 53 -54.96 14.20 24.74
N PRO A 54 -55.05 13.24 25.67
CA PRO A 54 -53.95 12.32 25.92
C PRO A 54 -53.79 11.48 24.65
N GLU A 55 -52.74 11.81 23.91
CA GLU A 55 -52.24 11.11 22.76
C GLU A 55 -51.73 9.75 23.26
N ASP A 56 -52.27 8.67 22.67
CA ASP A 56 -51.79 7.32 22.88
C ASP A 56 -50.26 7.30 22.79
N GLU A 57 -49.60 6.66 23.75
CA GLU A 57 -48.17 6.40 23.72
C GLU A 57 -47.78 5.92 22.31
N PRO A 58 -46.90 6.64 21.58
CA PRO A 58 -46.39 6.13 20.34
C PRO A 58 -45.62 4.86 20.71
N GLU A 59 -46.17 3.70 20.33
CA GLU A 59 -45.43 2.45 20.28
C GLU A 59 -44.11 2.74 19.58
N LYS A 60 -43.01 2.74 20.35
CA LYS A 60 -41.65 2.81 19.84
C LYS A 60 -41.46 1.58 18.95
N LYS A 61 -41.79 1.73 17.67
CA LYS A 61 -41.37 0.79 16.64
C LYS A 61 -39.85 0.73 16.73
N ASP A 62 -39.32 -0.47 16.84
CA ASP A 62 -37.89 -0.73 16.87
C ASP A 62 -37.21 -0.20 15.58
N ASP A 63 -36.89 1.09 15.55
CA ASP A 63 -36.19 1.78 14.45
C ASP A 63 -34.77 1.24 14.22
N THR A 64 -34.29 0.39 15.12
CA THR A 64 -33.01 -0.33 15.04
C THR A 64 -32.86 -1.11 13.73
N GLY A 65 -33.94 -1.65 13.17
CA GLY A 65 -33.90 -2.39 11.90
C GLY A 65 -33.61 -1.51 10.68
N LEU A 66 -34.10 -0.26 10.66
CA LEU A 66 -33.87 0.69 9.57
C LEU A 66 -32.46 1.29 9.67
N GLU A 67 -32.02 1.66 10.86
CA GLU A 67 -30.68 2.19 11.11
C GLU A 67 -29.60 1.20 10.67
N LEU A 68 -29.71 -0.08 11.08
CA LEU A 68 -28.76 -1.13 10.66
C LEU A 68 -28.74 -1.34 9.15
N ARG A 69 -29.89 -1.17 8.48
CA ARG A 69 -29.99 -1.33 7.02
C ARG A 69 -29.34 -0.15 6.29
N ILE A 70 -29.50 1.07 6.81
CA ILE A 70 -28.83 2.27 6.30
C ILE A 70 -27.31 2.14 6.47
N GLU A 71 -26.84 1.80 7.66
CA GLU A 71 -25.42 1.62 7.95
C GLU A 71 -24.78 0.56 7.04
N LYS A 72 -25.48 -0.56 6.81
CA LYS A 72 -25.01 -1.61 5.90
C LYS A 72 -24.88 -1.13 4.46
N LEU A 73 -25.83 -0.32 3.98
CA LEU A 73 -25.82 0.23 2.62
C LEU A 73 -24.71 1.27 2.44
N GLU A 74 -24.45 2.09 3.46
CA GLU A 74 -23.35 3.05 3.44
C GLU A 74 -22.00 2.32 3.43
N LYS A 75 -21.82 1.34 4.30
CA LYS A 75 -20.62 0.49 4.33
C LYS A 75 -20.40 -0.21 3.00
N SER A 76 -21.44 -0.73 2.34
CA SER A 76 -21.29 -1.37 1.03
C SER A 76 -20.86 -0.39 -0.05
N ARG A 77 -21.46 0.81 -0.10
CA ARG A 77 -21.08 1.85 -1.07
C ARG A 77 -19.65 2.32 -0.88
N VAL A 78 -19.25 2.59 0.37
CA VAL A 78 -17.86 2.97 0.69
C VAL A 78 -16.90 1.87 0.28
N LYS A 79 -17.22 0.60 0.60
CA LYS A 79 -16.39 -0.54 0.22
C LYS A 79 -16.24 -0.69 -1.30
N GLU A 80 -17.31 -0.49 -2.06
CA GLU A 80 -17.27 -0.53 -3.53
C GLU A 80 -16.40 0.57 -4.11
N LEU A 81 -16.56 1.81 -3.64
CA LEU A 81 -15.75 2.95 -4.09
C LEU A 81 -14.27 2.75 -3.76
N VAL A 82 -13.96 2.27 -2.55
CA VAL A 82 -12.59 1.96 -2.14
C VAL A 82 -12.01 0.84 -3.00
N ASN A 83 -12.76 -0.25 -3.20
CA ASN A 83 -12.29 -1.35 -4.04
C ASN A 83 -12.04 -0.94 -5.49
N LYS A 84 -12.89 -0.07 -6.05
CA LYS A 84 -12.70 0.47 -7.39
C LYS A 84 -11.44 1.32 -7.46
N GLY A 85 -11.26 2.27 -6.53
CA GLY A 85 -10.08 3.12 -6.47
C GLY A 85 -8.78 2.33 -6.29
N ILE A 86 -8.80 1.28 -5.46
CA ILE A 86 -7.65 0.38 -5.30
C ILE A 86 -7.38 -0.41 -6.59
N SER A 87 -8.41 -0.89 -7.28
CA SER A 87 -8.23 -1.64 -8.54
C SER A 87 -7.63 -0.75 -9.63
N GLU A 88 -8.03 0.52 -9.70
CA GLU A 88 -7.44 1.52 -10.60
C GLU A 88 -5.99 1.83 -10.22
N ALA A 89 -5.69 1.96 -8.93
CA ALA A 89 -4.33 2.15 -8.43
C ALA A 89 -3.39 0.99 -8.79
N VAL A 90 -3.86 -0.26 -8.64
CA VAL A 90 -3.10 -1.46 -9.03
C VAL A 90 -2.75 -1.40 -10.51
N LYS A 91 -3.72 -1.08 -11.38
CA LYS A 91 -3.48 -0.95 -12.82
C LYS A 91 -2.46 0.15 -13.11
N ALA A 92 -2.61 1.31 -12.49
CA ALA A 92 -1.69 2.43 -12.69
C ALA A 92 -0.25 2.09 -12.27
N ILE A 93 -0.07 1.42 -11.12
CA ILE A 93 1.25 0.97 -10.66
C ILE A 93 1.88 -0.01 -11.65
N LYS A 94 1.12 -1.03 -12.10
CA LYS A 94 1.62 -2.02 -13.06
C LYS A 94 1.98 -1.42 -14.42
N VAL A 95 1.20 -0.46 -14.91
CA VAL A 95 1.50 0.26 -16.16
C VAL A 95 2.74 1.15 -16.01
N SER A 96 2.95 1.74 -14.84
CA SER A 96 4.09 2.63 -14.59
C SER A 96 5.41 1.91 -14.30
N ASN A 97 5.37 0.61 -14.02
CA ASN A 97 6.53 -0.16 -13.60
C ASN A 97 6.54 -1.55 -14.25
N GLU A 98 7.34 -1.68 -15.31
CA GLU A 98 7.49 -2.91 -16.11
C GLU A 98 7.88 -4.13 -15.25
N THR A 99 8.64 -3.93 -14.17
CA THR A 99 9.03 -5.03 -13.28
C THR A 99 7.81 -5.66 -12.57
N LEU A 100 6.76 -4.88 -12.33
CA LEU A 100 5.55 -5.32 -11.63
C LEU A 100 4.46 -5.83 -12.59
N GLU A 101 4.64 -5.72 -13.90
CA GLU A 101 3.64 -6.12 -14.90
C GLU A 101 3.28 -7.62 -14.78
N ASN A 102 4.28 -8.46 -14.53
CA ASN A 102 4.12 -9.91 -14.43
C ASN A 102 3.70 -10.39 -13.03
N TYR A 103 3.63 -9.49 -12.03
CA TYR A 103 3.27 -9.87 -10.69
C TYR A 103 1.74 -10.01 -10.51
N PRO A 104 1.28 -10.93 -9.65
CA PRO A 104 -0.13 -11.09 -9.35
C PRO A 104 -0.74 -9.79 -8.79
N GLU A 105 -1.92 -9.40 -9.27
CA GLU A 105 -2.61 -8.20 -8.78
C GLU A 105 -2.87 -8.24 -7.27
N LYS A 106 -3.06 -9.44 -6.71
CA LYS A 106 -3.24 -9.64 -5.26
C LYS A 106 -2.05 -9.15 -4.44
N LEU A 107 -0.82 -9.29 -4.96
CA LEU A 107 0.39 -8.86 -4.28
C LEU A 107 0.48 -7.33 -4.25
N VAL A 108 0.30 -6.69 -5.41
CA VAL A 108 0.27 -5.22 -5.52
C VAL A 108 -0.86 -4.64 -4.65
N ARG A 109 -2.04 -5.27 -4.67
CA ARG A 109 -3.18 -4.88 -3.84
C ARG A 109 -2.87 -5.01 -2.34
N GLY A 110 -2.24 -6.11 -1.92
CA GLY A 110 -1.83 -6.31 -0.54
C GLY A 110 -0.88 -5.21 -0.06
N PHE A 111 0.10 -4.85 -0.88
CA PHE A 111 1.03 -3.77 -0.56
C PHE A 111 0.34 -2.40 -0.49
N ILE A 112 -0.62 -2.11 -1.37
CA ILE A 112 -1.42 -0.88 -1.27
C ILE A 112 -2.22 -0.84 0.04
N PHE A 113 -2.75 -1.97 0.51
CA PHE A 113 -3.45 -2.02 1.80
C PHE A 113 -2.50 -1.77 2.98
N GLU A 114 -1.27 -2.28 2.93
CA GLU A 114 -0.24 -1.95 3.92
C GLU A 114 0.07 -0.43 3.90
N LYS A 115 0.19 0.18 2.70
CA LYS A 115 0.38 1.63 2.57
C LYS A 115 -0.83 2.45 2.99
N ALA A 116 -2.02 1.88 3.08
CA ALA A 116 -3.20 2.58 3.59
C ALA A 116 -3.09 2.88 5.10
N GLU A 117 -2.13 2.30 5.81
CA GLU A 117 -1.81 2.69 7.19
C GLU A 117 -1.08 4.04 7.27
N ASP A 118 -0.46 4.50 6.16
CA ASP A 118 0.18 5.82 6.09
C ASP A 118 -0.89 6.93 5.93
N PRO A 119 -0.96 7.90 6.86
CA PRO A 119 -1.89 9.04 6.74
C PRO A 119 -1.73 9.82 5.44
N ARG A 120 -0.51 9.91 4.89
CA ARG A 120 -0.25 10.63 3.62
C ARG A 120 -0.94 9.95 2.45
N PHE A 121 -0.91 8.61 2.44
CA PHE A 121 -1.58 7.81 1.42
C PHE A 121 -3.10 7.99 1.53
N LEU A 122 -3.66 7.93 2.74
CA LEU A 122 -5.10 8.13 2.95
C LEU A 122 -5.59 9.50 2.50
N VAL A 123 -4.86 10.57 2.87
CA VAL A 123 -5.18 11.93 2.45
C VAL A 123 -5.15 12.03 0.93
N ALA A 124 -4.11 11.52 0.28
CA ALA A 124 -4.04 11.55 -1.17
C ALA A 124 -5.12 10.70 -1.85
N PHE A 125 -5.47 9.54 -1.29
CA PHE A 125 -6.54 8.69 -1.80
C PHE A 125 -7.91 9.36 -1.70
N SER A 126 -8.19 10.04 -0.60
CA SER A 126 -9.43 10.83 -0.42
C SER A 126 -9.49 12.01 -1.38
N ASN A 127 -8.34 12.61 -1.72
CA ASN A 127 -8.23 13.78 -2.58
C ASN A 127 -7.89 13.46 -4.04
N ARG A 128 -7.94 12.18 -4.44
CA ARG A 128 -7.46 11.72 -5.76
C ARG A 128 -8.17 12.36 -6.94
N GLU A 129 -9.44 12.73 -6.77
CA GLU A 129 -10.26 13.33 -7.82
C GLU A 129 -9.96 14.82 -7.98
N ALA A 130 -9.72 15.54 -6.88
CA ALA A 130 -9.39 16.96 -6.94
C ALA A 130 -7.90 17.22 -7.21
N ASN A 131 -7.01 16.30 -6.82
CA ASN A 131 -5.58 16.39 -7.09
C ASN A 131 -5.00 15.07 -7.64
N PRO A 132 -5.28 14.75 -8.92
CA PRO A 132 -4.80 13.52 -9.55
C PRO A 132 -3.28 13.50 -9.71
N ALA A 133 -2.62 14.67 -9.79
CA ALA A 133 -1.17 14.75 -9.91
C ALA A 133 -0.46 14.26 -8.63
N ALA A 134 -0.92 14.71 -7.46
CA ALA A 134 -0.40 14.24 -6.17
C ALA A 134 -0.65 12.75 -5.98
N TRP A 135 -1.84 12.28 -6.34
CA TRP A 135 -2.19 10.87 -6.28
C TRP A 135 -1.28 10.00 -7.16
N ASN A 136 -1.08 10.39 -8.43
CA ASN A 136 -0.18 9.70 -9.34
C ASN A 136 1.29 9.72 -8.86
N GLY A 137 1.72 10.81 -8.21
CA GLY A 137 3.04 10.88 -7.58
C GLY A 137 3.23 9.84 -6.49
N ILE A 138 2.22 9.67 -5.62
CA ILE A 138 2.23 8.65 -4.56
C ILE A 138 2.18 7.25 -5.16
N LEU A 139 1.35 6.99 -6.18
CA LEU A 139 1.33 5.69 -6.85
C LEU A 139 2.67 5.32 -7.46
N LYS A 140 3.38 6.28 -8.07
CA LYS A 140 4.75 6.05 -8.58
C LYS A 140 5.73 5.72 -7.46
N ALA A 141 5.66 6.43 -6.33
CA ALA A 141 6.51 6.15 -5.18
C ALA A 141 6.24 4.75 -4.60
N VAL A 142 4.97 4.39 -4.39
CA VAL A 142 4.55 3.06 -3.94
C VAL A 142 5.00 1.97 -4.92
N GLY A 143 4.83 2.21 -6.23
CA GLY A 143 5.29 1.28 -7.26
C GLY A 143 6.81 1.09 -7.26
N LYS A 144 7.58 2.15 -7.00
CA LYS A 144 9.04 2.09 -6.88
C LYS A 144 9.46 1.27 -5.66
N GLU A 145 8.93 1.58 -4.49
CA GLU A 145 9.22 0.84 -3.25
C GLU A 145 8.88 -0.65 -3.38
N LEU A 146 7.73 -0.96 -3.99
CA LEU A 146 7.34 -2.35 -4.23
C LEU A 146 8.32 -3.05 -5.19
N SER A 147 8.75 -2.38 -6.25
CA SER A 147 9.73 -2.98 -7.17
C SER A 147 11.10 -3.21 -6.54
N GLU A 148 11.53 -2.33 -5.64
CA GLU A 148 12.77 -2.50 -4.86
C GLU A 148 12.65 -3.73 -3.95
N LEU A 149 11.55 -3.82 -3.19
CA LEU A 149 11.28 -4.96 -2.31
C LEU A 149 11.21 -6.29 -3.08
N VAL A 150 10.55 -6.29 -4.23
CA VAL A 150 10.44 -7.47 -5.08
C VAL A 150 11.77 -7.84 -5.74
N ALA A 151 12.61 -6.86 -6.09
CA ALA A 151 13.94 -7.11 -6.63
C ALA A 151 14.89 -7.73 -5.59
N GLU A 152 14.67 -7.47 -4.30
CA GLU A 152 15.43 -8.10 -3.21
C GLU A 152 15.04 -9.57 -2.98
N ILE A 153 13.82 -9.97 -3.34
CA ILE A 153 13.38 -11.36 -3.22
C ILE A 153 14.14 -12.20 -4.25
N PRO A 154 15.00 -13.16 -3.82
CA PRO A 154 15.72 -14.02 -4.75
C PRO A 154 14.72 -14.78 -5.61
N ASN A 155 14.74 -14.57 -6.92
CA ASN A 155 13.85 -15.30 -7.82
C ASN A 155 14.12 -16.81 -7.66
N PRO A 156 13.15 -17.60 -7.18
CA PRO A 156 13.37 -19.00 -6.85
C PRO A 156 13.88 -19.80 -8.06
N GLU A 157 13.46 -19.47 -9.28
CA GLU A 157 13.94 -20.16 -10.50
C GLU A 157 15.41 -19.85 -10.81
N LEU A 158 15.81 -18.59 -10.66
CA LEU A 158 17.22 -18.20 -10.81
C LEU A 158 18.08 -18.75 -9.67
N SER A 159 17.52 -18.82 -8.47
CA SER A 159 18.19 -19.38 -7.31
C SER A 159 18.38 -20.89 -7.48
N ALA A 160 17.37 -21.62 -7.96
CA ALA A 160 17.45 -23.05 -8.23
C ALA A 160 18.46 -23.36 -9.34
N SER A 161 18.50 -22.54 -10.39
CA SER A 161 19.49 -22.67 -11.47
C SER A 161 20.91 -22.40 -10.97
N ARG A 162 21.11 -21.37 -10.13
CA ARG A 162 22.41 -21.11 -9.50
C ARG A 162 22.82 -22.22 -8.54
N GLN A 163 21.88 -22.75 -7.76
CA GLN A 163 22.13 -23.85 -6.82
C GLN A 163 22.46 -25.13 -7.58
N ALA A 164 21.72 -25.44 -8.66
CA ALA A 164 22.00 -26.56 -9.54
C ALA A 164 23.36 -26.40 -10.24
N ALA A 165 23.70 -25.22 -10.74
CA ALA A 165 25.02 -24.94 -11.32
C ALA A 165 26.14 -25.06 -10.29
N GLN A 166 25.91 -24.64 -9.05
CA GLN A 166 26.87 -24.76 -7.94
C GLN A 166 27.03 -26.23 -7.49
N VAL A 167 25.96 -27.02 -7.51
CA VAL A 167 26.02 -28.46 -7.24
C VAL A 167 26.71 -29.18 -8.39
N ALA A 168 26.41 -28.82 -9.64
CA ALA A 168 27.07 -29.37 -10.82
C ALA A 168 28.57 -29.02 -10.85
N SER A 169 28.96 -27.79 -10.52
CA SER A 169 30.37 -27.41 -10.45
C SER A 169 31.13 -28.11 -9.32
N ARG A 170 30.44 -28.48 -8.24
CA ARG A 170 31.00 -29.35 -7.19
C ARG A 170 31.00 -30.83 -7.58
N GLY A 171 30.04 -31.27 -8.39
CA GLY A 171 29.88 -32.65 -8.85
C GLY A 171 30.80 -33.03 -10.01
N VAL A 172 31.29 -32.05 -10.79
CA VAL A 172 32.32 -32.23 -11.82
C VAL A 172 33.72 -32.08 -11.18
N SER A 173 33.95 -32.80 -10.08
CA SER A 173 35.32 -33.15 -9.71
C SER A 173 35.65 -34.44 -10.46
N THR A 174 36.37 -34.33 -11.57
CA THR A 174 36.97 -35.48 -12.25
C THR A 174 38.22 -35.99 -11.54
N GLU A 175 38.66 -35.31 -10.48
CA GLU A 175 39.62 -35.87 -9.55
C GLU A 175 38.91 -36.96 -8.75
N PRO A 176 39.30 -38.24 -8.91
CA PRO A 176 38.88 -39.26 -7.96
C PRO A 176 39.22 -38.76 -6.56
N PRO A 177 38.36 -38.99 -5.55
CA PRO A 177 38.69 -38.63 -4.18
C PRO A 177 40.10 -39.17 -3.91
N PRO A 178 41.02 -38.35 -3.37
CA PRO A 178 42.37 -38.81 -3.09
C PRO A 178 42.22 -40.12 -2.34
N GLU A 179 42.83 -41.18 -2.87
CA GLU A 179 42.93 -42.46 -2.18
C GLU A 179 43.76 -42.16 -0.92
N GLU A 180 43.07 -41.74 0.15
CA GLU A 180 43.63 -41.77 1.48
C GLU A 180 43.89 -43.24 1.73
N GLU A 181 45.15 -43.64 1.53
CA GLU A 181 45.67 -44.90 2.01
C GLU A 181 45.48 -44.89 3.52
N VAL A 182 44.32 -45.37 3.97
CA VAL A 182 44.00 -45.44 5.38
C VAL A 182 44.98 -46.44 5.96
N ASP A 183 45.97 -45.96 6.72
CA ASP A 183 46.90 -46.82 7.42
C ASP A 183 46.13 -47.63 8.47
N VAL A 184 45.78 -48.85 8.08
CA VAL A 184 45.02 -49.81 8.89
C VAL A 184 45.70 -50.12 10.21
N ASN A 185 47.01 -49.88 10.33
CA ASN A 185 47.75 -50.09 11.56
C ASN A 185 47.59 -48.94 12.56
N ALA A 186 47.20 -47.75 12.09
CA ALA A 186 47.00 -46.55 12.92
C ALA A 186 45.53 -46.35 13.33
N LEU A 187 44.61 -47.18 12.84
CA LEU A 187 43.19 -47.10 13.17
C LEU A 187 42.92 -47.70 14.56
N SER A 188 42.14 -46.99 15.37
CA SER A 188 41.59 -47.59 16.60
C SER A 188 40.54 -48.66 16.25
N PRO A 189 40.32 -49.67 17.11
CA PRO A 189 39.39 -50.77 16.83
C PRO A 189 37.98 -50.30 16.42
N ALA A 190 37.46 -49.25 17.06
CA ALA A 190 36.16 -48.68 16.74
C ALA A 190 36.10 -48.05 15.34
N LYS A 191 37.19 -47.44 14.88
CA LYS A 191 37.28 -46.87 13.53
C LYS A 191 37.48 -47.96 12.47
N PHE A 192 38.19 -49.03 12.83
CA PHE A 192 38.36 -50.20 11.96
C PHE A 192 37.04 -50.93 11.70
N ASP A 193 36.21 -51.14 12.74
CA ASP A 193 34.88 -51.75 12.57
C ASP A 193 33.95 -50.90 11.71
N ALA A 194 34.01 -49.58 11.86
CA ALA A 194 33.26 -48.66 11.01
C ALA A 194 33.74 -48.70 9.55
N HIS A 195 35.06 -48.81 9.34
CA HIS A 195 35.64 -48.95 8.01
C HIS A 195 35.20 -50.25 7.31
N LEU A 196 35.20 -51.38 8.03
CA LEU A 196 34.69 -52.66 7.52
C LEU A 196 33.21 -52.59 7.12
N LYS A 197 32.36 -51.97 7.95
CA LYS A 197 30.93 -51.79 7.63
C LYS A 197 30.70 -50.97 6.36
N ASN A 198 31.54 -49.96 6.12
CA ASN A 198 31.46 -49.14 4.91
C ASN A 198 31.85 -49.94 3.66
N LEU A 199 32.85 -50.82 3.76
CA LEU A 199 33.26 -51.72 2.66
C LEU A 199 32.17 -52.73 2.31
N ASP A 200 31.48 -53.30 3.30
CA ASP A 200 30.38 -54.24 3.06
C ASP A 200 29.18 -53.56 2.38
N ARG A 201 28.87 -52.32 2.77
CA ARG A 201 27.79 -51.54 2.14
C ARG A 201 28.13 -51.19 0.69
N ALA A 202 29.39 -50.85 0.39
CA ALA A 202 29.82 -50.54 -0.97
C ALA A 202 29.74 -51.76 -1.91
N LYS A 203 30.04 -52.96 -1.40
CA LYS A 203 29.88 -54.23 -2.16
C LYS A 203 28.43 -54.61 -2.41
N ALA A 204 27.49 -54.17 -1.58
CA ALA A 204 26.07 -54.46 -1.74
C ALA A 204 25.36 -53.53 -2.74
N SER A 205 25.99 -52.41 -3.12
CA SER A 205 25.42 -51.39 -4.02
C SER A 205 25.96 -51.41 -5.45
N GLY A 206 26.89 -52.33 -5.77
CA GLY A 206 27.40 -52.56 -7.13
C GLY A 206 26.87 -53.87 -7.70
#